data_AF-A0A7S0QPC2-F1
#
_entry.id   AF-A0A7S0QPC2-F1
#
_cell.length_a   1.000
_cell.length_b   1.000
_cell.length_c   1.000
_cell.angle_alpha   90.00
_cell.angle_beta   90.00
_cell.angle_gamma   90.00
#
_symmetry.space_group_name_H-M   'P 1'
#
loop_
_entity.id
_entity.type
_entity.pdbx_description
1 polymer ?
#
loop_
_entity_poly.entity_id
_entity_poly.type
_entity_poly.pdbx_seq_one_letter_code
_entity_poly.pdbx_strand_id
1 'polypeptide(L)'
;GSSGGGGGNRRRALFFLVHLDPTQASWFAKRHSGELEFVNSLASALRAAGWEVEESGEIDEVQAYMAAAAARPEVLANTHFFFDVGTATNFYDKSYWSAIRCRVRVLDFFGSPATGALDLGAKAMARGIQPKQFWTPYPNRWNEFLGFPLEARPPTPKKHQGVLWGKMLEYLQGHEELIRELGKLSPLYAVVQEPHPPAWLREAGVTVRPLMQPSEWEELVAESKYFIGFGDPLLGPSVMHCLAAGTPYLDPVFSNPKAVGSGMTFTSQHPYAHSFGAPLVHRVHLDDIVEVVATVKRVLSAPPVAPFVPSVMTPGGYKAKVEQLMMEDNFCTTNMPENPADSDNTRVARPRGFNLRNYAAKRSDTA
;
A
#
# COMPACT_ATOMS: atom_id res chain seq x y z
N GLY A 1 -31.71 -35.84 -19.00
CA GLY A 1 -31.71 -34.64 -19.85
C GLY A 1 -30.78 -33.64 -19.22
N SER A 2 -29.68 -33.35 -19.90
CA SER A 2 -28.62 -32.41 -19.53
C SER A 2 -29.15 -30.99 -19.29
N SER A 3 -28.87 -30.42 -18.12
CA SER A 3 -28.87 -28.97 -17.92
C SER A 3 -27.42 -28.46 -17.95
N GLY A 4 -26.84 -28.47 -19.16
CA GLY A 4 -25.62 -27.73 -19.47
C GLY A 4 -26.00 -26.50 -20.29
N GLY A 5 -25.74 -25.30 -19.76
CA GLY A 5 -25.98 -24.06 -20.49
C GLY A 5 -26.10 -22.85 -19.55
N GLY A 6 -24.96 -22.22 -19.24
CA GLY A 6 -24.96 -20.96 -18.48
C GLY A 6 -23.61 -20.40 -18.03
N GLY A 7 -22.48 -21.07 -18.31
CA GLY A 7 -21.16 -20.66 -17.77
C GLY A 7 -20.33 -19.71 -18.64
N GLY A 8 -20.75 -19.39 -19.87
CA GLY A 8 -19.85 -18.82 -20.89
C GLY A 8 -19.58 -17.32 -20.84
N ASN A 9 -20.23 -16.54 -19.96
CA ASN A 9 -20.25 -15.06 -20.08
C ASN A 9 -19.93 -14.29 -18.79
N ARG A 10 -19.45 -14.97 -17.74
CA ARG A 10 -19.06 -14.31 -16.49
C ARG A 10 -17.59 -13.86 -16.58
N ARG A 11 -17.34 -12.64 -16.12
CA ARG A 11 -15.99 -12.08 -16.00
C ARG A 11 -15.27 -12.73 -14.82
N ARG A 12 -14.06 -13.24 -15.05
CA ARG A 12 -13.28 -14.00 -14.08
C ARG A 12 -11.99 -13.27 -13.73
N ALA A 13 -11.64 -13.27 -12.46
CA ALA A 13 -10.39 -12.73 -11.94
C ALA A 13 -9.73 -13.80 -11.09
N LEU A 14 -8.57 -14.29 -11.53
CA LEU A 14 -7.85 -15.33 -10.82
C LEU A 14 -6.59 -14.72 -10.22
N PHE A 15 -6.45 -14.86 -8.91
CA PHE A 15 -5.33 -14.36 -8.13
C PHE A 15 -4.38 -15.50 -7.79
N PHE A 16 -3.11 -15.31 -8.10
CA PHE A 16 -2.03 -16.26 -7.82
C PHE A 16 -0.88 -15.53 -7.18
N LEU A 17 -0.80 -15.65 -5.86
CA LEU A 17 0.03 -14.80 -5.03
C LEU A 17 0.82 -15.65 -4.05
N VAL A 18 2.06 -15.27 -3.79
CA VAL A 18 2.97 -16.00 -2.88
C VAL A 18 2.33 -16.30 -1.53
N HIS A 19 1.50 -15.40 -1.00
CA HIS A 19 0.89 -15.58 0.32
C HIS A 19 -0.25 -16.60 0.37
N LEU A 20 -0.72 -17.07 -0.79
CA LEU A 20 -1.70 -18.15 -0.88
C LEU A 20 -1.05 -19.53 -0.80
N ASP A 21 0.29 -19.63 -0.95
CA ASP A 21 1.06 -20.84 -0.65
C ASP A 21 1.01 -21.10 0.87
N PRO A 22 0.42 -22.22 1.33
CA PRO A 22 0.30 -22.53 2.76
C PRO A 22 1.64 -22.57 3.50
N THR A 23 2.73 -22.88 2.81
CA THR A 23 4.07 -22.94 3.38
C THR A 23 4.68 -21.55 3.62
N GLN A 24 4.21 -20.53 2.88
CA GLN A 24 4.71 -19.16 2.95
C GLN A 24 3.72 -18.19 3.62
N ALA A 25 2.44 -18.54 3.69
CA ALA A 25 1.35 -17.70 4.21
C ALA A 25 1.66 -17.11 5.60
N SER A 26 2.15 -17.92 6.55
CA SER A 26 2.46 -17.44 7.91
C SER A 26 3.63 -16.45 7.93
N TRP A 27 4.69 -16.72 7.16
CA TRP A 27 5.84 -15.83 7.05
C TRP A 27 5.46 -14.51 6.38
N PHE A 28 4.66 -14.60 5.31
CA PHE A 28 4.22 -13.45 4.53
C PHE A 28 3.29 -12.56 5.36
N ALA A 29 2.26 -13.12 6.00
CA ALA A 29 1.31 -12.35 6.81
C ALA A 29 1.98 -11.59 7.98
N LYS A 30 3.04 -12.16 8.55
CA LYS A 30 3.81 -11.48 9.62
C LYS A 30 4.53 -10.24 9.11
N ARG A 31 5.04 -10.25 7.88
CA ARG A 31 5.89 -9.18 7.33
C ARG A 31 5.16 -8.21 6.41
N HIS A 32 4.27 -8.72 5.57
CA HIS A 32 3.69 -8.05 4.40
C HIS A 32 2.18 -7.77 4.55
N SER A 33 1.79 -7.19 5.69
CA SER A 33 0.38 -6.91 5.99
C SER A 33 -0.22 -5.86 5.03
N GLY A 34 0.60 -4.96 4.48
CA GLY A 34 0.12 -3.95 3.53
C GLY A 34 -0.14 -4.51 2.14
N GLU A 35 0.70 -5.43 1.67
CA GLU A 35 0.51 -6.17 0.44
C GLU A 35 -0.77 -7.01 0.48
N LEU A 36 -1.05 -7.64 1.62
CA LEU A 36 -2.30 -8.37 1.85
C LEU A 36 -3.53 -7.45 1.78
N GLU A 37 -3.49 -6.29 2.46
CA GLU A 37 -4.58 -5.32 2.42
C GLU A 37 -4.85 -4.83 0.98
N PHE A 38 -3.78 -4.52 0.24
CA PHE A 38 -3.87 -4.08 -1.15
C PHE A 38 -4.53 -5.13 -2.06
N VAL A 39 -4.09 -6.39 -1.96
CA VAL A 39 -4.64 -7.50 -2.74
C VAL A 39 -6.10 -7.78 -2.38
N ASN A 40 -6.38 -7.96 -1.08
CA ASN A 40 -7.69 -8.37 -0.59
C ASN A 40 -8.76 -7.32 -0.91
N SER A 41 -8.35 -6.06 -0.93
CA SER A 41 -9.20 -4.94 -1.34
C SER A 41 -9.63 -5.04 -2.79
N LEU A 42 -8.71 -5.37 -3.69
CA LEU A 42 -9.02 -5.54 -5.11
C LEU A 42 -9.92 -6.76 -5.34
N ALA A 43 -9.59 -7.90 -4.72
CA ALA A 43 -10.40 -9.12 -4.81
C ALA A 43 -11.84 -8.86 -4.33
N SER A 44 -12.00 -8.15 -3.21
CA SER A 44 -13.31 -7.76 -2.67
C SER A 44 -14.07 -6.81 -3.60
N ALA A 45 -13.41 -5.82 -4.17
CA ALA A 45 -14.04 -4.89 -5.11
C ALA A 45 -14.50 -5.59 -6.39
N LEU A 46 -13.71 -6.54 -6.93
CA LEU A 46 -14.09 -7.33 -8.09
C LEU A 46 -15.30 -8.23 -7.79
N ARG A 47 -15.34 -8.90 -6.63
CA ARG A 47 -16.52 -9.67 -6.18
C ARG A 47 -17.76 -8.79 -6.10
N ALA A 48 -17.64 -7.61 -5.50
CA ALA A 48 -18.74 -6.64 -5.41
C ALA A 48 -19.21 -6.13 -6.79
N ALA A 49 -18.31 -6.08 -7.77
CA ALA A 49 -18.63 -5.75 -9.16
C ALA A 49 -19.16 -6.95 -9.99
N GLY A 50 -19.40 -8.10 -9.35
CA GLY A 50 -19.98 -9.30 -9.96
C GLY A 50 -18.99 -10.17 -10.73
N TRP A 51 -17.69 -10.01 -10.48
CA TRP A 51 -16.68 -10.91 -11.02
C TRP A 51 -16.65 -12.22 -10.23
N GLU A 52 -16.40 -13.32 -10.94
CA GLU A 52 -16.02 -14.58 -10.31
C GLU A 52 -14.55 -14.50 -9.92
N VAL A 53 -14.28 -14.45 -8.62
CA VAL A 53 -12.93 -14.30 -8.08
C VAL A 53 -12.46 -15.62 -7.46
N GLU A 54 -11.40 -16.16 -8.03
CA GLU A 54 -10.73 -17.38 -7.57
C GLU A 54 -9.31 -17.05 -7.09
N GLU A 55 -8.87 -17.73 -6.05
CA GLU A 55 -7.56 -17.52 -5.41
C GLU A 55 -6.88 -18.89 -5.29
N SER A 56 -5.64 -19.02 -5.76
CA SER A 56 -4.85 -20.26 -5.62
C SER A 56 -3.37 -19.96 -5.35
N GLY A 57 -2.78 -20.72 -4.44
CA GLY A 57 -1.33 -20.75 -4.19
C GLY A 57 -0.61 -21.91 -4.89
N GLU A 58 -1.35 -22.84 -5.49
CA GLU A 58 -0.80 -24.09 -6.03
C GLU A 58 -0.36 -23.92 -7.48
N ILE A 59 0.93 -23.67 -7.68
CA ILE A 59 1.51 -23.28 -8.98
C ILE A 59 1.13 -24.21 -10.14
N ASP A 60 1.00 -25.52 -9.89
CA ASP A 60 0.66 -26.51 -10.91
C ASP A 60 -0.80 -26.39 -11.38
N GLU A 61 -1.73 -26.11 -10.46
CA GLU A 61 -3.14 -25.87 -10.80
C GLU A 61 -3.27 -24.61 -11.68
N VAL A 62 -2.53 -23.56 -11.31
CA VAL A 62 -2.48 -22.30 -12.06
C VAL A 62 -1.97 -22.52 -13.48
N GLN A 63 -0.87 -23.27 -13.62
CA GLN A 63 -0.30 -23.57 -14.92
C GLN A 63 -1.26 -24.37 -15.80
N ALA A 64 -1.93 -25.38 -15.23
CA ALA A 64 -2.92 -26.19 -15.94
C ALA A 64 -4.11 -25.33 -16.41
N TYR A 65 -4.62 -24.45 -15.53
CA TYR A 65 -5.71 -23.54 -15.89
C TYR A 65 -5.30 -22.58 -17.01
N MET A 66 -4.13 -21.95 -16.92
CA MET A 66 -3.65 -21.01 -17.94
C MET A 66 -3.45 -21.68 -19.29
N ALA A 67 -2.90 -22.89 -19.32
CA ALA A 67 -2.78 -23.67 -20.55
C ALA A 67 -4.18 -23.96 -21.15
N ALA A 68 -5.14 -24.36 -20.32
CA ALA A 68 -6.51 -24.64 -20.76
C ALA A 68 -7.30 -23.39 -21.19
N ALA A 69 -7.01 -22.23 -20.59
CA ALA A 69 -7.59 -20.94 -20.98
C ALA A 69 -6.98 -20.44 -22.30
N ALA A 70 -5.66 -20.59 -22.49
CA ALA A 70 -4.98 -20.20 -23.72
C ALA A 70 -5.47 -21.00 -24.94
N ALA A 71 -5.90 -22.25 -24.75
CA ALA A 71 -6.50 -23.08 -25.80
C ALA A 71 -7.97 -22.70 -26.14
N ARG A 72 -8.60 -21.80 -25.37
CA ARG A 72 -10.01 -21.42 -25.46
C ARG A 72 -10.19 -19.90 -25.48
N PRO A 73 -10.13 -19.25 -26.67
CA PRO A 73 -10.16 -17.79 -26.80
C PRO A 73 -11.36 -17.12 -26.12
N GLU A 74 -12.53 -17.77 -26.13
CA GLU A 74 -13.76 -17.30 -25.49
C GLU A 74 -13.67 -17.26 -23.96
N VAL A 75 -12.96 -18.22 -23.36
CA VAL A 75 -12.69 -18.24 -21.92
C VAL A 75 -11.66 -17.18 -21.60
N LEU A 76 -10.55 -17.14 -22.35
CA LEU A 76 -9.48 -16.18 -22.15
C LEU A 76 -9.95 -14.72 -22.29
N ALA A 77 -10.89 -14.44 -23.20
CA ALA A 77 -11.43 -13.10 -23.41
C ALA A 77 -12.12 -12.51 -22.17
N ASN A 78 -12.67 -13.37 -21.30
CA ASN A 78 -13.41 -13.00 -20.10
C ASN A 78 -12.59 -13.16 -18.80
N THR A 79 -11.32 -13.56 -18.90
CA THR A 79 -10.48 -13.89 -17.74
C THR A 79 -9.30 -12.93 -17.61
N HIS A 80 -9.07 -12.45 -16.39
CA HIS A 80 -7.86 -11.71 -16.00
C HIS A 80 -7.09 -12.50 -14.93
N PHE A 81 -5.76 -12.41 -15.00
CA PHE A 81 -4.85 -13.11 -14.09
C PHE A 81 -4.05 -12.08 -13.29
N PHE A 82 -4.05 -12.20 -11.97
CA PHE A 82 -3.39 -11.30 -11.03
C PHE A 82 -2.24 -12.02 -10.33
N PHE A 83 -1.05 -11.42 -10.33
CA PHE A 83 0.14 -11.99 -9.69
C PHE A 83 0.89 -10.95 -8.89
N ASP A 84 1.64 -11.35 -7.88
CA ASP A 84 2.77 -10.53 -7.42
C ASP A 84 3.94 -10.66 -8.41
N VAL A 85 4.87 -9.70 -8.33
CA VAL A 85 6.01 -9.60 -9.25
C VAL A 85 6.90 -10.86 -9.25
N GLY A 86 7.01 -11.54 -8.10
CA GLY A 86 7.78 -12.77 -7.96
C GLY A 86 7.07 -13.95 -8.63
N THR A 87 5.80 -14.15 -8.31
CA THR A 87 5.00 -15.26 -8.83
C THR A 87 4.91 -15.25 -10.35
N ALA A 88 4.76 -14.06 -10.95
CA ALA A 88 4.69 -13.90 -12.40
C ALA A 88 5.89 -14.53 -13.15
N THR A 89 7.08 -14.56 -12.53
CA THR A 89 8.31 -15.10 -13.15
C THR A 89 8.22 -16.58 -13.52
N ASN A 90 7.38 -17.35 -12.85
CA ASN A 90 7.23 -18.79 -13.10
C ASN A 90 6.56 -19.13 -14.44
N PHE A 91 5.90 -18.16 -15.08
CA PHE A 91 5.08 -18.41 -16.27
C PHE A 91 5.73 -17.93 -17.58
N TYR A 92 6.81 -17.16 -17.51
CA TYR A 92 7.37 -16.45 -18.67
C TYR A 92 7.95 -17.36 -19.77
N ASP A 93 8.40 -18.56 -19.41
CA ASP A 93 8.97 -19.54 -20.34
C ASP A 93 7.92 -20.57 -20.84
N LYS A 94 6.67 -20.45 -20.40
CA LYS A 94 5.60 -21.38 -20.78
C LYS A 94 5.11 -21.05 -22.19
N SER A 95 4.82 -22.09 -22.98
CA SER A 95 4.40 -21.95 -24.38
C SER A 95 3.13 -21.12 -24.59
N TYR A 96 2.25 -21.07 -23.59
CA TYR A 96 1.02 -20.28 -23.61
C TYR A 96 1.19 -18.82 -23.17
N TRP A 97 2.38 -18.42 -22.69
CA TRP A 97 2.62 -17.08 -22.14
C TRP A 97 2.24 -15.96 -23.11
N SER A 98 2.65 -16.09 -24.37
CA SER A 98 2.38 -15.10 -25.42
C SER A 98 0.89 -14.86 -25.64
N ALA A 99 0.05 -15.89 -25.43
CA ALA A 99 -1.39 -15.80 -25.56
C ALA A 99 -2.05 -15.10 -24.35
N ILE A 100 -1.53 -15.31 -23.14
CA ILE A 100 -2.18 -14.82 -21.90
C ILE A 100 -1.65 -13.47 -21.41
N ARG A 101 -0.40 -13.11 -21.73
CA ARG A 101 0.31 -11.98 -21.09
C ARG A 101 -0.42 -10.65 -21.13
N CYS A 102 -1.27 -10.39 -22.12
CA CYS A 102 -2.06 -9.16 -22.21
C CYS A 102 -3.22 -9.09 -21.18
N ARG A 103 -3.65 -10.23 -20.65
CA ARG A 103 -4.68 -10.36 -19.61
C ARG A 103 -4.10 -10.39 -18.20
N VAL A 104 -2.78 -10.30 -18.08
CA VAL A 104 -2.07 -10.30 -16.80
C VAL A 104 -2.10 -8.91 -16.17
N ARG A 105 -2.25 -8.85 -14.84
CA ARG A 105 -1.99 -7.68 -14.01
C ARG A 105 -1.02 -8.08 -12.91
N VAL A 106 0.02 -7.28 -12.71
CA VAL A 106 1.05 -7.51 -11.70
C VAL A 106 0.80 -6.57 -10.54
N LEU A 107 0.47 -7.11 -9.38
CA LEU A 107 0.29 -6.37 -8.14
C LEU A 107 1.67 -6.17 -7.51
N ASP A 108 2.19 -4.94 -7.60
CA ASP A 108 3.53 -4.60 -7.15
C ASP A 108 3.45 -3.43 -6.17
N PHE A 109 3.77 -3.71 -4.90
CA PHE A 109 3.57 -2.75 -3.81
C PHE A 109 4.46 -1.51 -3.94
N PHE A 110 5.71 -1.70 -4.35
CA PHE A 110 6.69 -0.62 -4.49
C PHE A 110 6.70 -0.03 -5.89
N GLY A 111 6.38 -0.86 -6.88
CA GLY A 111 6.51 -0.53 -8.29
C GLY A 111 7.80 -1.07 -8.90
N SER A 112 7.81 -1.04 -10.22
CA SER A 112 8.81 -1.66 -11.09
C SER A 112 9.21 -0.65 -12.15
N PRO A 113 10.41 -0.06 -12.09
CA PRO A 113 10.96 0.74 -13.18
C PRO A 113 11.29 -0.13 -14.40
N ALA A 114 11.28 0.45 -15.60
CA ALA A 114 11.63 -0.29 -16.83
C ALA A 114 13.11 -0.69 -16.92
N THR A 115 13.96 -0.09 -16.08
CA THR A 115 15.42 -0.27 -16.08
C THR A 115 15.88 -0.90 -14.77
N GLY A 116 16.55 -2.05 -14.83
CA GLY A 116 17.19 -2.68 -13.67
C GLY A 116 17.57 -4.14 -13.93
N ALA A 117 18.86 -4.45 -14.01
CA ALA A 117 19.32 -5.81 -14.37
C ALA A 117 18.88 -6.91 -13.37
N LEU A 118 18.65 -6.54 -12.11
CA LEU A 118 18.19 -7.45 -11.05
C LEU A 118 16.71 -7.23 -10.68
N ASP A 119 16.01 -6.32 -11.37
CA ASP A 119 14.62 -6.02 -11.09
C ASP A 119 13.69 -7.09 -11.67
N LEU A 120 12.79 -7.62 -10.83
CA LEU A 120 11.80 -8.60 -11.29
C LEU A 120 10.77 -7.97 -12.24
N GLY A 121 10.50 -6.68 -12.07
CA GLY A 121 9.70 -5.87 -12.98
C GLY A 121 10.32 -5.72 -14.37
N ALA A 122 11.59 -5.32 -14.44
CA ALA A 122 12.33 -5.24 -15.69
C ALA A 122 12.38 -6.60 -16.41
N LYS A 123 12.54 -7.70 -15.66
CA LYS A 123 12.44 -9.06 -16.22
C LYS A 123 11.04 -9.35 -16.79
N ALA A 124 9.98 -8.98 -16.08
CA ALA A 124 8.61 -9.13 -16.56
C ALA A 124 8.36 -8.30 -17.83
N MET A 125 8.87 -7.07 -17.88
CA MET A 125 8.75 -6.19 -19.06
C MET A 125 9.50 -6.75 -20.26
N ALA A 126 10.70 -7.32 -20.06
CA ALA A 126 11.44 -8.04 -21.10
C ALA A 126 10.67 -9.25 -21.68
N ARG A 127 9.63 -9.73 -20.98
CA ARG A 127 8.75 -10.82 -21.42
C ARG A 127 7.41 -10.33 -21.98
N GLY A 128 7.27 -9.02 -22.18
CA GLY A 128 6.13 -8.39 -22.83
C GLY A 128 5.01 -7.98 -21.89
N ILE A 129 5.27 -7.83 -20.59
CA ILE A 129 4.36 -7.10 -19.69
C ILE A 129 4.59 -5.59 -19.87
N GLN A 130 3.53 -4.83 -20.02
CA GLN A 130 3.60 -3.37 -20.17
C GLN A 130 3.69 -2.69 -18.79
N PRO A 131 4.35 -1.52 -18.66
CA PRO A 131 4.43 -0.79 -17.38
C PRO A 131 3.06 -0.51 -16.72
N LYS A 132 2.01 -0.29 -17.52
CA LYS A 132 0.62 -0.09 -17.04
C LYS A 132 -0.08 -1.35 -16.52
N GLN A 133 0.46 -2.54 -16.81
CA GLN A 133 -0.04 -3.79 -16.23
C GLN A 133 0.43 -3.98 -14.78
N PHE A 134 1.40 -3.19 -14.31
CA PHE A 134 1.80 -3.16 -12.90
C PHE A 134 0.91 -2.18 -12.14
N TRP A 135 0.28 -2.66 -11.09
CA TRP A 135 -0.67 -1.90 -10.28
C TRP A 135 -0.14 -1.74 -8.87
N THR A 136 -0.18 -0.51 -8.35
CA THR A 136 0.44 -0.14 -7.08
C THR A 136 -0.56 0.51 -6.11
N PRO A 137 -0.36 0.38 -4.79
CA PRO A 137 -1.21 1.00 -3.77
C PRO A 137 -0.98 2.51 -3.64
N TYR A 138 0.11 3.05 -4.20
CA TYR A 138 0.43 4.47 -4.16
C TYR A 138 0.94 4.96 -5.51
N PRO A 139 0.68 6.23 -5.88
CA PRO A 139 1.15 6.76 -7.14
C PRO A 139 2.67 6.81 -7.18
N ASN A 140 3.23 6.24 -8.24
CA ASN A 140 4.62 6.38 -8.62
C ASN A 140 4.71 6.78 -10.11
N ARG A 141 5.92 6.97 -10.63
CA ARG A 141 6.13 7.44 -12.01
C ARG A 141 6.15 6.33 -13.07
N TRP A 142 6.19 5.06 -12.64
CA TRP A 142 6.50 3.92 -13.52
C TRP A 142 5.25 3.12 -13.87
N ASN A 143 4.31 3.01 -12.95
CA ASN A 143 3.24 2.03 -12.98
C ASN A 143 1.88 2.67 -12.68
N GLU A 144 0.81 1.87 -12.80
CA GLU A 144 -0.55 2.34 -12.64
C GLU A 144 -0.96 2.39 -11.16
N PHE A 145 -1.48 3.54 -10.73
CA PHE A 145 -1.95 3.74 -9.37
C PHE A 145 -3.36 3.16 -9.20
N LEU A 146 -3.53 2.20 -8.29
CA LEU A 146 -4.83 1.62 -7.94
C LEU A 146 -5.34 2.10 -6.57
N GLY A 147 -4.48 2.14 -5.56
CA GLY A 147 -4.88 2.44 -4.18
C GLY A 147 -5.55 1.26 -3.47
N PHE A 148 -6.21 1.56 -2.36
CA PHE A 148 -7.05 0.64 -1.59
C PHE A 148 -8.16 1.45 -0.88
N PRO A 149 -9.33 0.85 -0.59
CA PRO A 149 -10.45 1.54 0.00
C PRO A 149 -10.22 1.79 1.50
N LEU A 150 -10.55 2.99 1.95
CA LEU A 150 -10.52 3.44 3.33
C LEU A 150 -11.76 4.28 3.63
N GLU A 151 -12.27 4.15 4.84
CA GLU A 151 -13.35 4.98 5.34
C GLU A 151 -12.81 6.03 6.31
N ALA A 152 -13.27 7.28 6.15
CA ALA A 152 -12.99 8.30 7.13
C ALA A 152 -13.73 7.96 8.42
N ARG A 153 -13.00 7.87 9.53
CA ARG A 153 -13.60 7.60 10.84
C ARG A 153 -14.39 8.82 11.32
N PRO A 154 -15.44 8.63 12.15
CA PRO A 154 -16.06 9.75 12.83
C PRO A 154 -15.04 10.48 13.71
N PRO A 155 -15.17 11.81 13.91
CA PRO A 155 -14.30 12.54 14.81
C PRO A 155 -14.27 11.92 16.21
N THR A 156 -13.09 11.53 16.67
CA THR A 156 -12.86 10.92 17.98
C THR A 156 -12.18 11.92 18.93
N PRO A 157 -12.62 12.05 20.19
CA PRO A 157 -11.90 12.81 21.20
C PRO A 157 -10.45 12.33 21.35
N LYS A 158 -9.50 13.26 21.23
CA LYS A 158 -8.06 12.93 21.27
C LYS A 158 -7.54 12.93 22.71
N LYS A 159 -6.91 11.83 23.12
CA LYS A 159 -6.07 11.70 24.32
C LYS A 159 -4.69 12.30 24.05
N HIS A 160 -4.06 12.86 25.08
CA HIS A 160 -2.72 13.44 25.01
C HIS A 160 -1.65 12.33 24.96
N GLN A 161 -1.60 11.59 23.87
CA GLN A 161 -0.69 10.44 23.67
C GLN A 161 -0.19 10.35 22.23
N GLY A 162 0.94 9.67 22.05
CA GLY A 162 1.54 9.37 20.75
C GLY A 162 1.63 7.88 20.48
N VAL A 163 1.65 7.50 19.19
CA VAL A 163 1.88 6.13 18.75
C VAL A 163 3.17 6.05 17.96
N LEU A 164 4.04 5.13 18.37
CA LEU A 164 5.28 4.79 17.68
C LEU A 164 4.98 3.75 16.61
N TRP A 165 5.31 4.06 15.36
CA TRP A 165 5.06 3.16 14.25
C TRP A 165 6.20 2.16 14.10
N GLY A 166 5.89 0.89 14.36
CA GLY A 166 6.77 -0.21 14.01
C GLY A 166 6.37 -1.50 14.72
N LYS A 167 5.90 -2.49 13.95
CA LYS A 167 5.47 -3.79 14.51
C LYS A 167 6.61 -4.72 14.90
N MET A 168 7.84 -4.41 14.48
CA MET A 168 9.05 -5.13 14.87
C MET A 168 9.94 -4.16 15.64
N LEU A 169 10.58 -4.65 16.70
CA LEU A 169 11.42 -3.84 17.58
C LEU A 169 12.62 -3.25 16.84
N GLU A 170 13.10 -3.92 15.80
CA GLU A 170 14.20 -3.44 14.94
C GLU A 170 13.90 -2.07 14.32
N TYR A 171 12.62 -1.73 14.07
CA TYR A 171 12.25 -0.42 13.52
C TYR A 171 12.44 0.74 14.50
N LEU A 172 12.57 0.45 15.81
CA LEU A 172 12.78 1.46 16.85
C LEU A 172 14.25 1.55 17.30
N GLN A 173 15.11 0.62 16.84
CA GLN A 173 16.52 0.57 17.23
C GLN A 173 17.28 1.78 16.67
N GLY A 174 18.20 2.33 17.46
CA GLY A 174 18.97 3.51 17.09
C GLY A 174 18.23 4.84 17.29
N HIS A 175 16.99 4.81 17.78
CA HIS A 175 16.18 6.00 18.08
C HIS A 175 15.86 6.12 19.58
N GLU A 176 16.64 5.47 20.45
CA GLU A 176 16.37 5.38 21.88
C GLU A 176 16.34 6.75 22.56
N GLU A 177 17.29 7.63 22.22
CA GLU A 177 17.36 8.99 22.77
C GLU A 177 16.12 9.80 22.39
N LEU A 178 15.77 9.79 21.09
CA LEU A 178 14.58 10.47 20.60
C LEU A 178 13.32 9.96 21.32
N ILE A 179 13.14 8.64 21.40
CA ILE A 179 11.97 8.04 22.05
C ILE A 179 11.89 8.43 23.54
N ARG A 180 13.03 8.47 24.26
CA ARG A 180 13.08 8.96 25.64
C ARG A 180 12.66 10.43 25.74
N GLU A 181 13.09 11.30 24.83
CA GLU A 181 12.66 12.70 24.83
C GLU A 181 11.18 12.85 24.54
N LEU A 182 10.62 12.07 23.62
CA LEU A 182 9.19 12.05 23.33
C LEU A 182 8.36 11.56 24.52
N GLY A 183 8.86 10.55 25.25
CA GLY A 183 8.20 10.01 26.45
C GLY A 183 8.04 11.01 27.58
N LYS A 184 8.87 12.06 27.62
CA LYS A 184 8.72 13.18 28.57
C LYS A 184 7.56 14.12 28.22
N LEU A 185 7.07 14.11 26.98
CA LEU A 185 6.04 15.03 26.48
C LEU A 185 4.62 14.47 26.61
N SER A 186 4.48 13.15 26.46
CA SER A 186 3.19 12.43 26.46
C SER A 186 3.42 10.93 26.62
N PRO A 187 2.46 10.16 27.19
CA PRO A 187 2.44 8.71 27.08
C PRO A 187 2.62 8.24 25.63
N LEU A 188 3.45 7.22 25.44
CA LEU A 188 3.73 6.62 24.14
C LEU A 188 3.19 5.20 24.08
N TYR A 189 2.67 4.80 22.93
CA TYR A 189 2.23 3.44 22.66
C TYR A 189 3.01 2.84 21.50
N ALA A 190 3.48 1.61 21.66
CA ALA A 190 4.07 0.82 20.58
C ALA A 190 3.32 -0.52 20.49
N VAL A 191 3.03 -0.96 19.28
CA VAL A 191 2.35 -2.24 19.02
C VAL A 191 3.33 -3.13 18.30
N VAL A 192 3.86 -4.13 19.00
CA VAL A 192 4.99 -4.95 18.53
C VAL A 192 4.63 -6.44 18.54
N GLN A 193 5.29 -7.20 17.68
CA GLN A 193 5.08 -8.63 17.54
C GLN A 193 5.86 -9.45 18.57
N GLU A 194 6.99 -8.92 19.04
CA GLU A 194 7.90 -9.62 19.93
C GLU A 194 7.34 -9.70 21.37
N PRO A 195 7.33 -10.88 21.99
CA PRO A 195 6.72 -11.07 23.31
C PRO A 195 7.52 -10.44 24.46
N HIS A 196 8.82 -10.18 24.26
CA HIS A 196 9.73 -9.66 25.28
C HIS A 196 10.38 -8.36 24.81
N PRO A 197 9.67 -7.22 24.90
CA PRO A 197 10.25 -5.93 24.56
C PRO A 197 11.37 -5.55 25.55
N PRO A 198 12.42 -4.86 25.09
CA PRO A 198 13.53 -4.45 25.94
C PRO A 198 13.07 -3.45 27.02
N ALA A 199 13.69 -3.51 28.20
CA ALA A 199 13.32 -2.71 29.36
C ALA A 199 13.38 -1.19 29.09
N TRP A 200 14.30 -0.74 28.23
CA TRP A 200 14.49 0.67 27.90
C TRP A 200 13.24 1.33 27.33
N LEU A 201 12.36 0.59 26.63
CA LEU A 201 11.09 1.13 26.12
C LEU A 201 10.20 1.58 27.28
N ARG A 202 10.08 0.76 28.34
CA ARG A 202 9.30 1.12 29.52
C ARG A 202 9.93 2.28 30.27
N GLU A 203 11.26 2.29 30.39
CA GLU A 203 12.01 3.41 30.98
C GLU A 203 11.80 4.72 30.20
N ALA A 204 11.59 4.63 28.88
CA ALA A 204 11.25 5.74 28.01
C ALA A 204 9.76 6.13 28.05
N GLY A 205 8.95 5.55 28.94
CA GLY A 205 7.52 5.84 29.06
C GLY A 205 6.66 5.21 27.95
N VAL A 206 7.17 4.19 27.26
CA VAL A 206 6.44 3.49 26.20
C VAL A 206 5.62 2.33 26.79
N THR A 207 4.31 2.38 26.59
CA THR A 207 3.41 1.25 26.80
C THR A 207 3.43 0.35 25.58
N VAL A 208 4.14 -0.76 25.69
CA VAL A 208 4.21 -1.78 24.64
C VAL A 208 3.00 -2.70 24.72
N ARG A 209 2.28 -2.86 23.60
CA ARG A 209 1.15 -3.78 23.44
C ARG A 209 1.50 -4.87 22.41
N PRO A 210 0.97 -6.09 22.56
CA PRO A 210 1.09 -7.10 21.51
C PRO A 210 0.30 -6.68 20.27
N LEU A 211 0.48 -7.42 19.16
CA LEU A 211 -0.41 -7.31 18.01
C LEU A 211 -1.87 -7.42 18.46
N MET A 212 -2.68 -6.48 17.99
CA MET A 212 -4.09 -6.32 18.38
C MET A 212 -5.00 -6.50 17.19
N GLN A 213 -6.30 -6.64 17.45
CA GLN A 213 -7.29 -6.70 16.37
C GLN A 213 -7.34 -5.37 15.62
N PRO A 214 -7.71 -5.36 14.32
CA PRO A 214 -7.78 -4.13 13.52
C PRO A 214 -8.59 -3.01 14.19
N SER A 215 -9.74 -3.33 14.79
CA SER A 215 -10.59 -2.34 15.46
C SER A 215 -9.90 -1.68 16.68
N GLU A 216 -9.15 -2.45 17.46
CA GLU A 216 -8.40 -1.95 18.62
C GLU A 216 -7.24 -1.06 18.19
N TRP A 217 -6.55 -1.44 17.10
CA TRP A 217 -5.49 -0.63 16.51
C TRP A 217 -6.01 0.69 15.99
N GLU A 218 -7.10 0.64 15.21
CA GLU A 218 -7.71 1.84 14.67
C GLU A 218 -8.23 2.75 15.79
N GLU A 219 -8.76 2.19 16.89
CA GLU A 219 -9.20 2.98 18.05
C GLU A 219 -8.03 3.67 18.74
N LEU A 220 -6.94 2.93 19.03
CA LEU A 220 -5.70 3.49 19.58
C LEU A 220 -5.19 4.65 18.72
N VAL A 221 -5.15 4.47 17.40
CA VAL A 221 -4.74 5.50 16.46
C VAL A 221 -5.72 6.67 16.48
N ALA A 222 -7.03 6.42 16.44
CA ALA A 222 -8.06 7.46 16.39
C ALA A 222 -8.11 8.32 17.66
N GLU A 223 -7.79 7.78 18.83
CA GLU A 223 -7.71 8.57 20.06
C GLU A 223 -6.36 9.28 20.24
N SER A 224 -5.34 8.98 19.45
CA SER A 224 -3.99 9.54 19.63
C SER A 224 -3.81 10.90 18.96
N LYS A 225 -2.96 11.76 19.55
CA LYS A 225 -2.65 13.10 19.02
C LYS A 225 -1.70 13.06 17.83
N TYR A 226 -0.86 12.04 17.73
CA TYR A 226 0.08 11.87 16.62
C TYR A 226 0.51 10.42 16.45
N PHE A 227 0.94 10.12 15.24
CA PHE A 227 1.57 8.87 14.83
C PHE A 227 2.95 9.20 14.27
N ILE A 228 4.02 8.57 14.75
CA ILE A 228 5.39 8.88 14.30
C ILE A 228 6.07 7.67 13.70
N GLY A 229 6.70 7.88 12.55
CA GLY A 229 7.53 6.88 11.88
C GLY A 229 9.00 6.93 12.28
N PHE A 230 9.72 5.84 12.02
CA PHE A 230 11.15 5.70 12.30
C PHE A 230 11.96 5.26 11.06
N GLY A 231 11.42 5.52 9.85
CA GLY A 231 12.09 5.22 8.58
C GLY A 231 11.78 3.85 7.98
N ASP A 232 11.38 2.88 8.80
CA ASP A 232 10.78 1.61 8.37
C ASP A 232 9.48 1.31 9.13
N PRO A 233 8.55 0.56 8.51
CA PRO A 233 8.55 0.13 7.11
C PRO A 233 8.26 1.31 6.15
N LEU A 234 8.73 1.22 4.90
CA LEU A 234 8.40 2.18 3.85
C LEU A 234 6.98 1.96 3.32
N LEU A 235 6.28 3.05 2.96
CA LEU A 235 4.98 3.02 2.28
C LEU A 235 3.87 2.21 2.99
N GLY A 236 3.97 1.92 4.29
CA GLY A 236 2.96 1.07 4.93
C GLY A 236 1.59 1.76 5.05
N PRO A 237 0.47 1.00 4.89
CA PRO A 237 -0.89 1.54 4.87
C PRO A 237 -1.34 2.17 6.18
N SER A 238 -0.70 1.83 7.31
CA SER A 238 -0.99 2.40 8.63
C SER A 238 -1.02 3.93 8.61
N VAL A 239 -0.20 4.57 7.79
CA VAL A 239 -0.21 6.03 7.63
C VAL A 239 -1.54 6.53 7.09
N MET A 240 -2.10 5.87 6.06
CA MET A 240 -3.40 6.25 5.51
C MET A 240 -4.54 6.00 6.51
N HIS A 241 -4.47 4.92 7.29
CA HIS A 241 -5.39 4.68 8.41
C HIS A 241 -5.33 5.78 9.48
N CYS A 242 -4.14 6.30 9.78
CA CYS A 242 -3.97 7.42 10.71
C CYS A 242 -4.62 8.70 10.19
N LEU A 243 -4.41 9.02 8.91
CA LEU A 243 -5.04 10.19 8.28
C LEU A 243 -6.57 10.03 8.23
N ALA A 244 -7.06 8.82 7.90
CA ALA A 244 -8.48 8.50 7.91
C ALA A 244 -9.11 8.61 9.32
N ALA A 245 -8.31 8.52 10.38
CA ALA A 245 -8.73 8.74 11.76
C ALA A 245 -8.51 10.17 12.29
N GLY A 246 -8.02 11.08 11.44
CA GLY A 246 -7.69 12.45 11.84
C GLY A 246 -6.51 12.55 12.81
N THR A 247 -5.59 11.59 12.74
CA THR A 247 -4.36 11.53 13.55
C THR A 247 -3.17 11.96 12.69
N PRO A 248 -2.54 13.12 12.97
CA PRO A 248 -1.38 13.59 12.24
C PRO A 248 -0.24 12.58 12.21
N TYR A 249 0.38 12.43 11.04
CA TYR A 249 1.57 11.61 10.84
C TYR A 249 2.84 12.47 10.87
N LEU A 250 3.86 12.05 11.61
CA LEU A 250 5.20 12.61 11.56
C LEU A 250 6.04 11.72 10.63
N ASP A 251 6.30 12.22 9.42
CA ASP A 251 6.99 11.54 8.33
C ASP A 251 8.50 11.81 8.37
N PRO A 252 9.33 10.79 8.67
CA PRO A 252 10.78 10.88 8.57
C PRO A 252 11.23 11.21 7.15
N VAL A 253 12.03 12.26 7.01
CA VAL A 253 12.74 12.58 5.78
C VAL A 253 14.18 12.11 5.89
N PHE A 254 14.62 11.42 4.85
CA PHE A 254 15.96 10.85 4.80
C PHE A 254 16.96 11.88 4.27
N SER A 255 18.02 12.13 5.03
CA SER A 255 19.13 12.99 4.62
C SER A 255 19.80 12.46 3.34
N ASN A 256 19.87 11.12 3.22
CA ASN A 256 20.26 10.42 1.99
C ASN A 256 19.06 9.59 1.50
N PRO A 257 18.68 9.67 0.20
CA PRO A 257 17.58 8.87 -0.31
C PRO A 257 17.78 7.37 -0.02
N LYS A 258 16.79 6.75 0.60
CA LYS A 258 16.81 5.34 0.95
C LYS A 258 16.57 4.50 -0.30
N ALA A 259 17.57 3.77 -0.75
CA ALA A 259 17.42 2.82 -1.81
C ALA A 259 16.68 1.57 -1.29
N VAL A 260 15.63 1.16 -1.99
CA VAL A 260 15.13 -0.21 -1.91
C VAL A 260 15.62 -0.96 -3.15
N GLY A 261 15.29 -2.24 -3.28
CA GLY A 261 15.67 -3.04 -4.45
C GLY A 261 15.47 -2.32 -5.80
N SER A 262 16.15 -2.85 -6.82
CA SER A 262 15.97 -2.42 -8.22
C SER A 262 16.21 -0.93 -8.55
N GLY A 263 16.93 -0.21 -7.69
CA GLY A 263 17.36 1.17 -7.97
C GLY A 263 16.31 2.23 -7.65
N MET A 264 15.21 1.86 -7.00
CA MET A 264 14.24 2.82 -6.49
C MET A 264 14.77 3.51 -5.23
N THR A 265 14.61 4.82 -5.15
CA THR A 265 15.03 5.61 -3.99
C THR A 265 13.89 6.42 -3.42
N PHE A 266 13.78 6.42 -2.09
CA PHE A 266 12.75 7.13 -1.32
C PHE A 266 13.40 8.29 -0.56
N THR A 267 12.80 9.49 -0.61
CA THR A 267 13.28 10.67 0.13
C THR A 267 12.60 10.85 1.49
N SER A 268 11.51 10.13 1.75
CA SER A 268 10.84 10.06 3.05
C SER A 268 10.26 8.67 3.27
N GLN A 269 9.85 8.36 4.50
CA GLN A 269 9.29 7.07 4.82
C GLN A 269 8.00 6.78 4.03
N HIS A 270 7.20 7.82 3.78
CA HIS A 270 5.98 7.70 3.00
C HIS A 270 5.77 8.88 2.01
N PRO A 271 6.39 8.89 0.81
CA PRO A 271 6.35 10.05 -0.10
C PRO A 271 4.95 10.46 -0.55
N TYR A 272 4.02 9.51 -0.70
CA TYR A 272 2.64 9.86 -1.03
C TYR A 272 1.96 10.67 0.10
N ALA A 273 2.11 10.23 1.35
CA ALA A 273 1.62 10.97 2.51
C ALA A 273 2.35 12.31 2.69
N HIS A 274 3.66 12.34 2.45
CA HIS A 274 4.49 13.55 2.50
C HIS A 274 3.88 14.70 1.69
N SER A 275 3.27 14.39 0.54
CA SER A 275 2.67 15.37 -0.36
C SER A 275 1.47 16.13 0.24
N PHE A 276 0.85 15.61 1.30
CA PHE A 276 -0.30 16.25 1.95
C PHE A 276 0.10 17.40 2.87
N GLY A 277 1.28 17.32 3.49
CA GLY A 277 1.81 18.35 4.38
C GLY A 277 0.95 18.64 5.61
N ALA A 278 1.36 19.65 6.38
CA ALA A 278 0.68 20.02 7.61
C ALA A 278 -0.73 20.59 7.32
N PRO A 279 -1.73 20.34 8.19
CA PRO A 279 -1.62 19.71 9.51
C PRO A 279 -1.77 18.18 9.52
N LEU A 280 -1.93 17.55 8.35
CA LEU A 280 -2.12 16.09 8.25
C LEU A 280 -0.80 15.34 8.41
N VAL A 281 0.26 15.86 7.79
CA VAL A 281 1.59 15.26 7.77
C VAL A 281 2.65 16.28 8.10
N HIS A 282 3.45 15.99 9.12
CA HIS A 282 4.57 16.81 9.57
C HIS A 282 5.87 16.14 9.14
N ARG A 283 6.66 16.81 8.31
CA ARG A 283 8.02 16.37 8.02
C ARG A 283 8.86 16.47 9.29
N VAL A 284 9.64 15.43 9.58
CA VAL A 284 10.64 15.42 10.65
C VAL A 284 11.98 14.85 10.17
N HIS A 285 13.08 15.36 10.71
CA HIS A 285 14.41 14.77 10.53
C HIS A 285 14.81 14.06 11.82
N LEU A 286 14.85 12.72 11.82
CA LEU A 286 15.03 11.94 13.05
C LEU A 286 16.38 12.19 13.75
N ASP A 287 17.39 12.64 12.99
CA ASP A 287 18.71 13.02 13.52
C ASP A 287 18.69 14.38 14.24
N ASP A 288 17.64 15.19 14.02
CA ASP A 288 17.41 16.47 14.69
C ASP A 288 16.34 16.30 15.78
N ILE A 289 16.75 15.71 16.91
CA ILE A 289 15.86 15.44 18.05
C ILE A 289 15.15 16.72 18.53
N VAL A 290 15.83 17.86 18.48
CA VAL A 290 15.26 19.15 18.92
C VAL A 290 14.09 19.56 18.01
N GLU A 291 14.25 19.41 16.69
CA GLU A 291 13.19 19.65 15.72
C GLU A 291 12.00 18.71 15.95
N VAL A 292 12.24 17.41 16.12
CA VAL A 292 11.17 16.43 16.34
C VAL A 292 10.40 16.75 17.63
N VAL A 293 11.09 17.02 18.74
CA VAL A 293 10.49 17.41 20.02
C VAL A 293 9.66 18.68 19.87
N ALA A 294 10.17 19.69 19.15
CA ALA A 294 9.43 20.91 18.89
C ALA A 294 8.18 20.66 18.03
N THR A 295 8.27 19.79 17.02
CA THR A 295 7.13 19.37 16.20
C THR A 295 6.07 18.65 17.04
N VAL A 296 6.45 17.71 17.90
CA VAL A 296 5.52 16.99 18.77
C VAL A 296 4.84 17.94 19.75
N LYS A 297 5.57 18.88 20.37
CA LYS A 297 4.96 19.92 21.23
C LYS A 297 3.88 20.72 20.49
N ARG A 298 4.15 21.14 19.25
CA ARG A 298 3.16 21.86 18.43
C ARG A 298 1.93 20.99 18.13
N VAL A 299 2.11 19.73 17.77
CA VAL A 299 1.01 18.81 17.44
C VAL A 299 0.15 18.52 18.67
N LEU A 300 0.77 18.30 19.83
CA LEU A 300 0.05 18.07 21.09
C LEU A 300 -0.85 19.27 21.47
N SER A 301 -0.34 20.49 21.30
CA SER A 301 -1.09 21.72 21.57
C SER A 301 -2.07 22.14 20.47
N ALA A 302 -2.02 21.50 19.29
CA ALA A 302 -2.89 21.85 18.17
C ALA A 302 -4.33 21.34 18.38
N PRO A 303 -5.33 22.01 17.75
CA PRO A 303 -6.68 21.48 17.71
C PRO A 303 -6.71 20.17 16.90
N PRO A 304 -7.66 19.25 17.18
CA PRO A 304 -7.82 18.02 16.41
C PRO A 304 -7.87 18.28 14.90
N VAL A 305 -7.31 17.34 14.14
CA VAL A 305 -7.25 17.36 12.68
C VAL A 305 -8.43 16.54 12.16
N ALA A 306 -9.11 17.05 11.14
CA ALA A 306 -10.25 16.36 10.57
C ALA A 306 -9.80 15.10 9.82
N PRO A 307 -10.50 13.96 9.97
CA PRO A 307 -10.34 12.76 9.16
C PRO A 307 -10.17 13.07 7.67
N PHE A 308 -9.20 12.42 7.03
CA PHE A 308 -8.88 12.63 5.62
C PHE A 308 -8.63 11.30 4.92
N VAL A 309 -9.34 11.09 3.81
CA VAL A 309 -9.12 9.98 2.89
C VAL A 309 -8.97 10.58 1.48
N PRO A 310 -7.91 10.24 0.72
CA PRO A 310 -7.79 10.64 -0.68
C PRO A 310 -8.99 10.17 -1.48
N SER A 311 -9.48 10.99 -2.43
CA SER A 311 -10.70 10.69 -3.19
C SER A 311 -10.70 9.31 -3.85
N VAL A 312 -9.58 8.92 -4.48
CA VAL A 312 -9.37 7.60 -5.11
C VAL A 312 -9.45 6.44 -4.11
N MET A 313 -9.18 6.70 -2.83
CA MET A 313 -9.18 5.69 -1.76
C MET A 313 -10.49 5.68 -0.96
N THR A 314 -11.44 6.57 -1.23
CA THR A 314 -12.81 6.41 -0.65
C THR A 314 -13.47 5.16 -1.24
N PRO A 315 -14.45 4.51 -0.57
CA PRO A 315 -15.07 3.30 -1.12
C PRO A 315 -15.64 3.49 -2.53
N GLY A 316 -16.29 4.63 -2.77
CA GLY A 316 -16.82 4.99 -4.09
C GLY A 316 -15.72 5.31 -5.11
N GLY A 317 -14.67 6.04 -4.71
CA GLY A 317 -13.56 6.36 -5.59
C GLY A 317 -12.72 5.15 -5.99
N TYR A 318 -12.49 4.25 -5.04
CA TYR A 318 -11.76 3.00 -5.29
C TYR A 318 -12.54 2.09 -6.23
N LYS A 319 -13.84 1.93 -6.00
CA LYS A 319 -14.74 1.20 -6.92
C LYS A 319 -14.66 1.76 -8.34
N ALA A 320 -14.80 3.09 -8.48
CA ALA A 320 -14.73 3.74 -9.80
C ALA A 320 -13.37 3.53 -10.46
N LYS A 321 -12.26 3.57 -9.70
CA LYS A 321 -10.91 3.32 -10.21
C LYS A 321 -10.72 1.87 -10.67
N VAL A 322 -11.20 0.89 -9.91
CA VAL A 322 -11.18 -0.53 -10.32
C VAL A 322 -11.98 -0.73 -11.61
N GLU A 323 -13.20 -0.21 -11.69
CA GLU A 323 -14.04 -0.30 -12.89
C GLU A 323 -13.35 0.34 -14.10
N GLN A 324 -12.75 1.51 -13.93
CA GLN A 324 -11.99 2.20 -14.97
C GLN A 324 -10.83 1.34 -15.48
N LEU A 325 -9.95 0.86 -14.60
CA LEU A 325 -8.78 0.07 -15.00
C LEU A 325 -9.19 -1.23 -15.70
N MET A 326 -10.25 -1.89 -15.25
CA MET A 326 -10.75 -3.09 -15.90
C MET A 326 -11.38 -2.83 -17.28
N MET A 327 -11.79 -1.60 -17.60
CA MET A 327 -12.37 -1.22 -18.90
C MET A 327 -11.36 -0.64 -19.89
N GLU A 328 -10.46 0.24 -19.43
CA GLU A 328 -9.53 1.00 -20.29
C GLU A 328 -8.29 0.20 -20.72
N ASP A 329 -7.92 -0.84 -19.98
CA ASP A 329 -6.68 -1.59 -20.16
C ASP A 329 -6.82 -2.77 -21.14
N ASN A 330 -6.96 -2.48 -22.45
CA ASN A 330 -6.93 -3.51 -23.48
C ASN A 330 -5.54 -3.71 -24.09
N PHE A 331 -4.69 -4.46 -23.39
CA PHE A 331 -3.37 -4.86 -23.87
C PHE A 331 -3.40 -5.96 -24.95
N CYS A 332 -4.58 -6.47 -25.30
CA CYS A 332 -4.74 -7.63 -26.20
C CYS A 332 -5.02 -7.26 -27.67
N THR A 333 -5.26 -5.97 -27.97
CA THR A 333 -5.64 -5.49 -29.32
C THR A 333 -4.61 -4.55 -29.95
N THR A 334 -3.63 -4.09 -29.19
CA THR A 334 -2.54 -3.26 -29.69
C THR A 334 -1.40 -4.17 -30.16
N ASN A 335 -0.92 -3.97 -31.39
CA ASN A 335 0.43 -4.39 -31.74
C ASN A 335 1.36 -3.70 -30.74
N MET A 336 2.02 -4.50 -29.92
CA MET A 336 2.91 -4.09 -28.83
C MET A 336 3.84 -2.97 -29.29
N PRO A 337 3.64 -1.71 -28.87
CA PRO A 337 4.63 -0.68 -29.14
C PRO A 337 5.90 -1.02 -28.35
N GLU A 338 7.05 -0.94 -29.00
CA GLU A 338 8.33 -1.01 -28.31
C GLU A 338 8.42 0.11 -27.27
N ASN A 339 9.02 -0.24 -26.13
CA ASN A 339 9.08 0.55 -24.91
C ASN A 339 9.65 1.96 -25.20
N PRO A 340 8.92 3.07 -24.96
CA PRO A 340 9.49 4.40 -25.10
C PRO A 340 10.54 4.60 -24.00
N ALA A 341 11.77 4.87 -24.41
CA ALA A 341 12.84 5.25 -23.50
C ALA A 341 12.47 6.53 -22.71
N ASP A 342 12.93 6.53 -21.47
CA ASP A 342 12.79 7.52 -20.40
C ASP A 342 12.85 8.99 -20.89
N SER A 343 11.84 9.78 -20.57
CA SER A 343 11.97 11.23 -20.49
C SER A 343 11.20 11.80 -19.30
N ASP A 344 11.99 12.18 -18.29
CA ASP A 344 11.82 13.30 -17.35
C ASP A 344 10.44 13.56 -16.70
N ASN A 345 10.27 13.20 -15.42
CA ASN A 345 10.25 14.19 -14.31
C ASN A 345 9.94 13.58 -12.93
N THR A 346 10.66 14.07 -11.92
CA THR A 346 10.72 13.65 -10.51
C THR A 346 9.51 14.06 -9.64
N ARG A 347 8.30 14.17 -10.21
CA ARG A 347 7.13 14.67 -9.47
C ARG A 347 6.01 13.64 -9.41
N VAL A 348 5.82 13.04 -8.23
CA VAL A 348 4.55 12.39 -7.88
C VAL A 348 3.46 13.45 -8.01
N ALA A 349 2.54 13.25 -8.96
CA ALA A 349 1.44 14.19 -9.17
C ALA A 349 0.61 14.28 -7.89
N ARG A 350 0.37 15.52 -7.40
CA ARG A 350 -0.55 15.75 -6.29
C ARG A 350 -1.93 15.19 -6.67
N PRO A 351 -2.62 14.47 -5.77
CA PRO A 351 -3.95 13.94 -6.09
C PRO A 351 -4.89 15.06 -6.53
N ARG A 352 -5.56 14.86 -7.66
CA ARG A 352 -6.57 15.80 -8.18
C ARG A 352 -7.66 15.99 -7.11
N GLY A 353 -7.85 17.24 -6.66
CA GLY A 353 -8.85 17.61 -5.66
C GLY A 353 -8.33 17.93 -4.26
N PHE A 354 -7.06 17.67 -3.94
CA PHE A 354 -6.48 18.11 -2.67
C PHE A 354 -5.94 19.55 -2.79
N ASN A 355 -6.73 20.51 -2.31
CA ASN A 355 -6.30 21.90 -2.14
C ASN A 355 -6.21 22.21 -0.63
N LEU A 356 -4.99 22.47 -0.13
CA LEU A 356 -4.73 22.89 1.25
C LEU A 356 -5.62 24.06 1.70
N ARG A 357 -5.96 24.99 0.78
CA ARG A 357 -6.85 26.11 1.07
C ARG A 357 -8.30 25.67 1.35
N ASN A 358 -8.78 24.64 0.64
CA ASN A 358 -10.14 24.11 0.84
C ASN A 358 -10.23 23.27 2.12
N TYR A 359 -9.16 22.59 2.52
CA TYR A 359 -9.08 21.89 3.80
C TYR A 359 -9.09 22.88 4.97
N ALA A 360 -8.34 23.98 4.87
CA ALA A 360 -8.36 25.05 5.87
C ALA A 360 -9.72 25.78 5.95
N ALA A 361 -10.40 25.98 4.82
CA ALA A 361 -11.72 26.63 4.76
C ALA A 361 -12.84 25.80 5.42
N LYS A 362 -12.82 24.46 5.30
CA LYS A 362 -13.78 23.60 6.04
C LYS A 362 -13.68 23.72 7.56
N ARG A 363 -12.58 24.28 8.08
CA ARG A 363 -12.33 24.47 9.52
C ARG A 363 -13.04 25.71 10.09
N SER A 364 -13.41 26.70 9.26
CA SER A 364 -14.10 27.91 9.73
C SER A 364 -15.59 27.72 9.95
N ASP A 365 -16.19 26.72 9.31
CA ASP A 365 -17.64 26.51 9.33
C ASP A 365 -18.09 25.58 10.47
N THR A 366 -17.14 25.02 11.22
CA THR A 366 -17.39 24.09 12.35
C THR A 366 -16.68 24.51 13.65
N ALA A 367 -16.37 25.79 13.81
CA ALA A 367 -15.81 26.35 15.04
C ALA A 367 -16.91 26.95 15.93
#